data_AF-A0A7Y8F0T5-F1
#
_entry.id   AF-A0A7Y8F0T5-F1
#
_cell.length_a   1.000
_cell.length_b   1.000
_cell.length_c   1.000
_cell.angle_alpha   90.00
_cell.angle_beta   90.00
_cell.angle_gamma   90.00
#
_symmetry.space_group_name_H-M   'P 1'
#
loop_
_entity.id
_entity.type
_entity.pdbx_description
1 polymer ?
#
loop_
_entity_poly.entity_id
_entity_poly.type
_entity_poly.pdbx_seq_one_letter_code
_entity_poly.pdbx_strand_id
1 'polypeptide(L)'
;MDLVKPATFPEEKIIAAIDEWWEDEKNQAAILTEEESSDTQSVLKPLKEIDSHRVVRCIMTLEPVIGIEIPAKTIQSGGYETISELKIDMVSKLKALFEKKELVS
;
A
#
# COMPACT_ATOMS: atom_id res chain seq x y z
N MET A 1 35.54 3.61 -10.06
CA MET A 1 35.29 2.87 -8.80
C MET A 1 33.83 3.06 -8.48
N ASP A 2 33.00 2.37 -9.23
CA ASP A 2 31.56 2.41 -9.08
C ASP A 2 31.23 1.49 -7.92
N LEU A 3 31.20 2.07 -6.71
CA LEU A 3 30.62 1.43 -5.55
C LEU A 3 29.16 1.17 -5.88
N VAL A 4 28.88 -0.05 -6.33
CA VAL A 4 27.55 -0.64 -6.37
C VAL A 4 27.00 -0.47 -4.96
N LYS A 5 26.12 0.53 -4.77
CA LYS A 5 25.35 0.64 -3.54
C LYS A 5 24.63 -0.71 -3.40
N PRO A 6 24.76 -1.43 -2.27
CA PRO A 6 23.92 -2.60 -2.04
C PRO A 6 22.50 -2.11 -2.26
N ALA A 7 21.69 -2.86 -3.02
CA ALA A 7 20.36 -2.43 -3.37
C ALA A 7 19.62 -2.21 -2.05
N THR A 8 19.55 -0.95 -1.60
CA THR A 8 19.06 -0.66 -0.27
C THR A 8 17.55 -0.64 -0.40
N PHE A 9 16.89 -1.49 0.39
CA PHE A 9 15.45 -1.56 0.44
C PHE A 9 14.86 -0.14 0.49
N PRO A 10 14.10 0.30 -0.53
CA PRO A 10 13.71 1.70 -0.66
C PRO A 10 12.50 2.02 0.23
N GLU A 11 12.65 1.84 1.54
CA GLU A 11 11.61 2.02 2.55
C GLU A 11 10.95 3.40 2.45
N GLU A 12 11.77 4.45 2.33
CA GLU A 12 11.29 5.83 2.19
C GLU A 12 10.41 6.01 0.94
N LYS A 13 10.77 5.38 -0.19
CA LYS A 13 9.96 5.45 -1.42
C LYS A 13 8.65 4.69 -1.29
N ILE A 14 8.66 3.55 -0.60
CA ILE A 14 7.46 2.75 -0.35
C ILE A 14 6.50 3.52 0.53
N ILE A 15 6.99 4.09 1.63
CA ILE A 15 6.16 4.92 2.53
C ILE A 15 5.59 6.12 1.77
N ALA A 16 6.43 6.84 1.01
CA ALA A 16 5.99 7.99 0.23
C ALA A 16 4.92 7.62 -0.82
N ALA A 17 5.07 6.50 -1.52
CA ALA A 17 4.10 6.02 -2.50
C ALA A 17 2.78 5.58 -1.84
N ILE A 18 2.82 4.99 -0.64
CA ILE A 18 1.62 4.67 0.14
C ILE A 18 0.90 5.94 0.59
N ASP A 19 1.63 6.95 1.07
CA ASP A 19 1.05 8.25 1.45
C ASP A 19 0.41 8.95 0.25
N GLU A 20 1.12 9.03 -0.88
CA GLU A 20 0.59 9.64 -2.10
C GLU A 20 -0.67 8.94 -2.59
N TRP A 21 -0.67 7.61 -2.62
CA TRP A 21 -1.85 6.80 -2.96
C TRP A 21 -3.03 7.07 -2.02
N TRP A 22 -2.77 7.20 -0.71
CA TRP A 22 -3.82 7.42 0.27
C TRP A 22 -4.43 8.81 0.22
N GLU A 23 -3.61 9.83 -0.02
CA GLU A 23 -4.09 11.19 -0.21
C GLU A 23 -4.91 11.30 -1.49
N ASP A 24 -4.53 10.59 -2.56
CA ASP A 24 -5.33 10.48 -3.78
C ASP A 24 -6.68 9.78 -3.52
N GLU A 25 -6.67 8.69 -2.75
CA GLU A 25 -7.91 7.99 -2.33
C GLU A 25 -8.86 8.90 -1.54
N LYS A 26 -8.32 9.66 -0.57
CA LYS A 26 -9.08 10.65 0.20
C LYS A 26 -9.64 11.76 -0.68
N ASN A 27 -8.84 12.25 -1.62
CA ASN A 27 -9.26 13.32 -2.51
C ASN A 27 -10.39 12.85 -3.43
N GLN A 28 -10.28 11.64 -3.99
CA GLN A 28 -11.35 11.02 -4.76
C GLN A 28 -12.62 10.80 -3.93
N ALA A 29 -12.49 10.34 -2.69
CA ALA A 29 -13.62 10.19 -1.77
C ALA A 29 -14.29 11.54 -1.45
N ALA A 30 -13.50 12.60 -1.24
CA ALA A 30 -14.02 13.95 -0.98
C ALA A 30 -14.83 14.50 -2.17
N ILE A 31 -14.32 14.33 -3.40
CA ILE A 31 -15.02 14.75 -4.63
C ILE A 31 -16.38 14.06 -4.74
N LEU A 32 -16.44 12.73 -4.52
CA LEU A 32 -17.70 11.98 -4.57
C LEU A 32 -18.68 12.41 -3.47
N THR A 33 -18.18 12.82 -2.30
CA THR A 33 -19.02 13.27 -1.18
C THR A 33 -19.57 14.68 -1.40
N GLU A 34 -18.82 15.55 -2.07
CA GLU A 34 -19.26 16.91 -2.43
C GLU A 34 -20.32 16.91 -3.53
N GLU A 35 -20.28 15.96 -4.47
CA GLU A 35 -21.31 15.81 -5.51
C GLU A 35 -22.60 15.12 -5.00
N GLU A 36 -22.50 14.23 -4.00
CA GLU A 36 -23.65 13.54 -3.39
C GLU A 36 -24.01 14.10 -2.01
N SER A 37 -24.34 15.39 -1.96
CA SER A 37 -25.11 15.96 -0.84
C SER A 37 -26.58 15.51 -0.89
N SER A 38 -26.82 14.21 -0.76
CA SER A 38 -28.16 13.69 -0.43
C SER A 38 -28.02 12.44 0.43
N ASP A 39 -28.54 12.56 1.66
CA ASP A 39 -28.93 11.48 2.55
C ASP A 39 -28.75 10.06 2.02
N THR A 40 -27.87 9.27 2.63
CA THR A 40 -28.29 7.97 3.17
C THR A 40 -27.35 7.50 4.27
N GLN A 41 -27.86 7.62 5.49
CA GLN A 41 -27.58 6.74 6.61
C GLN A 41 -27.67 5.27 6.16
N SER A 42 -26.54 4.62 5.85
CA SER A 42 -26.49 3.19 5.52
C SER A 42 -25.68 2.40 6.55
N VAL A 43 -26.39 1.45 7.15
CA VAL A 43 -26.01 0.56 8.24
C VAL A 43 -25.06 -0.53 7.74
N LEU A 44 -23.74 -0.35 7.71
CA LEU A 44 -22.87 -1.37 7.08
C LEU A 44 -21.48 -1.55 7.72
N LYS A 45 -21.44 -2.37 8.80
CA LYS A 45 -20.26 -3.11 9.34
C LYS A 45 -19.02 -2.24 9.70
N PRO A 46 -18.07 -2.75 10.52
CA PRO A 46 -16.75 -2.14 10.57
C PRO A 46 -16.08 -2.39 9.21
N LEU A 47 -16.37 -1.54 8.23
CA LEU A 47 -15.58 -1.43 7.00
C LEU A 47 -14.19 -1.01 7.46
N LYS A 48 -13.24 -1.95 7.43
CA LYS A 48 -11.84 -1.59 7.61
C LYS A 48 -11.52 -0.43 6.68
N GLU A 49 -10.78 0.56 7.18
CA GLU A 49 -10.41 1.77 6.45
C GLU A 49 -9.74 1.43 5.10
N ILE A 50 -9.01 0.32 5.07
CA ILE A 50 -8.37 -0.19 3.87
C ILE A 50 -8.81 -1.64 3.62
N ASP A 51 -9.76 -1.84 2.71
CA ASP A 51 -10.20 -3.15 2.26
C ASP A 51 -9.19 -3.84 1.33
N SER A 52 -9.31 -5.16 1.17
CA SER A 52 -8.39 -5.96 0.35
C SER A 52 -8.26 -5.48 -1.11
N HIS A 53 -9.27 -4.81 -1.67
CA HIS A 53 -9.20 -4.29 -3.03
C HIS A 53 -8.34 -3.02 -3.10
N ARG A 54 -8.52 -2.11 -2.12
CA ARG A 54 -7.65 -0.93 -1.93
C ARG A 54 -6.19 -1.32 -1.77
N VAL A 55 -5.93 -2.34 -0.93
CA VAL A 55 -4.57 -2.86 -0.74
C VAL A 55 -3.95 -3.34 -2.05
N VAL A 56 -4.69 -4.09 -2.88
CA VAL A 56 -4.18 -4.58 -4.17
C VAL A 56 -3.84 -3.42 -5.11
N ARG A 57 -4.65 -2.35 -5.14
CA ARG A 57 -4.32 -1.15 -5.93
C ARG A 57 -3.04 -0.49 -5.43
N CYS A 58 -2.87 -0.36 -4.11
CA CYS A 58 -1.65 0.16 -3.50
C CYS A 58 -0.43 -0.70 -3.84
N ILE A 59 -0.58 -2.03 -3.85
CA ILE A 59 0.50 -2.92 -4.31
C ILE A 59 0.88 -2.62 -5.76
N MET A 60 -0.10 -2.51 -6.66
CA MET A 60 0.15 -2.26 -8.07
C MET A 60 0.88 -0.92 -8.32
N THR A 61 0.68 0.09 -7.46
CA THR A 61 1.44 1.35 -7.53
C THR A 61 2.85 1.20 -6.95
N LEU A 62 3.06 0.28 -6.00
CA LEU A 62 4.36 0.01 -5.39
C LEU A 62 5.27 -0.88 -6.22
N GLU A 63 4.75 -1.89 -6.93
CA GLU A 63 5.51 -2.80 -7.78
C GLU A 63 6.53 -2.11 -8.72
N PRO A 64 6.16 -1.05 -9.48
CA PRO A 64 7.12 -0.32 -10.32
C PRO A 64 8.14 0.51 -9.50
N VAL A 65 7.81 0.90 -8.26
CA VAL A 65 8.71 1.66 -7.37
C VAL A 65 9.81 0.77 -6.82
N ILE A 66 9.46 -0.45 -6.41
CA ILE A 66 10.40 -1.42 -5.83
C ILE A 66 11.07 -2.30 -6.88
N GLY A 67 10.48 -2.43 -8.07
CA GLY A 67 11.01 -3.28 -9.15
C GLY A 67 10.92 -4.78 -8.85
N ILE A 68 10.02 -5.16 -7.95
CA ILE A 68 9.72 -6.56 -7.60
C ILE A 68 8.21 -6.77 -7.68
N GLU A 69 7.82 -7.94 -8.16
CA GLU A 69 6.43 -8.39 -8.13
C GLU A 69 6.05 -8.75 -6.70
N ILE A 70 4.96 -8.19 -6.20
CA ILE A 70 4.51 -8.39 -4.83
C ILE A 70 3.32 -9.35 -4.89
N PRO A 71 3.49 -10.62 -4.48
CA PRO A 71 2.40 -11.57 -4.59
C PRO A 71 1.25 -11.14 -3.68
N ALA A 72 0.01 -11.17 -4.16
CA ALA A 72 -1.18 -10.81 -3.38
C ALA A 72 -1.36 -11.67 -2.10
N LYS A 73 -0.69 -12.83 -2.01
CA LYS A 73 -0.62 -13.62 -0.76
C LYS A 73 0.16 -12.93 0.36
N THR A 74 0.94 -11.92 0.02
CA THR A 74 1.74 -11.14 0.96
C THR A 74 0.82 -10.30 1.84
N ILE A 75 -0.32 -9.82 1.37
CA ILE A 75 -1.17 -8.90 2.15
C ILE A 75 -2.08 -9.61 3.15
N GLN A 76 -2.42 -8.90 4.21
CA GLN A 76 -3.32 -9.39 5.25
C GLN A 76 -4.71 -9.67 4.67
N SER A 77 -5.19 -10.89 4.88
CA SER A 77 -6.55 -11.29 4.48
C SER A 77 -7.57 -10.51 5.31
N GLY A 78 -8.40 -9.71 4.64
CA GLY A 78 -9.41 -8.87 5.28
C GLY A 78 -9.02 -7.40 5.44
N GLY A 79 -7.88 -6.95 4.90
CA GLY A 79 -7.50 -5.54 4.89
C GLY A 79 -6.90 -5.03 6.21
N TYR A 80 -6.73 -3.72 6.31
CA TYR A 80 -6.06 -3.01 7.41
C TYR A 80 -6.98 -1.98 8.03
N GLU A 81 -6.93 -1.84 9.36
CA GLU A 81 -7.74 -0.85 10.08
C GLU A 81 -7.22 0.58 9.92
N THR A 82 -5.93 0.74 9.67
CA THR A 82 -5.29 2.05 9.45
C THR A 82 -4.20 1.97 8.40
N ILE A 83 -3.89 3.10 7.76
CA ILE A 83 -2.75 3.20 6.85
C ILE A 83 -1.42 2.89 7.54
N SER A 84 -1.26 3.23 8.81
CA SER A 84 -0.05 2.92 9.58
C SER A 84 0.17 1.41 9.71
N GLU A 85 -0.90 0.65 9.97
CA GLU A 85 -0.83 -0.81 10.00
C GLU A 85 -0.43 -1.38 8.63
N LEU A 86 -1.02 -0.85 7.56
CA LEU A 86 -0.65 -1.22 6.19
C LEU A 86 0.82 -0.93 5.91
N LYS A 87 1.34 0.26 6.28
CA LYS A 87 2.75 0.64 6.08
C LYS A 87 3.69 -0.31 6.81
N ILE A 88 3.43 -0.59 8.09
CA ILE A 88 4.29 -1.48 8.90
C ILE A 88 4.31 -2.89 8.31
N ASP A 89 3.14 -3.44 7.98
CA ASP A 89 3.03 -4.78 7.42
C ASP A 89 3.64 -4.88 6.01
N MET A 90 3.35 -3.92 5.13
CA MET A 90 3.93 -3.85 3.79
C MET A 90 5.45 -3.72 3.86
N VAL A 91 5.98 -2.77 4.63
CA VAL A 91 7.42 -2.55 4.76
C VAL A 91 8.11 -3.83 5.26
N SER A 92 7.58 -4.47 6.30
CA SER A 92 8.14 -5.71 6.85
C SER A 92 8.19 -6.83 5.81
N LYS A 93 7.10 -7.02 5.05
CA LYS A 93 6.99 -8.09 4.06
C LYS A 93 7.78 -7.83 2.79
N LEU A 94 7.79 -6.60 2.31
CA LEU A 94 8.60 -6.19 1.16
C LEU A 94 10.08 -6.29 1.48
N LYS A 95 10.49 -5.91 2.69
CA LYS A 95 11.86 -6.10 3.16
C LYS A 95 12.24 -7.58 3.16
N ALA A 96 11.40 -8.46 3.70
CA ALA A 96 11.64 -9.91 3.66
C ALA A 96 11.72 -10.48 2.23
N LEU A 97 10.85 -10.02 1.31
CA LEU A 97 10.90 -10.40 -0.10
C LEU A 97 12.18 -9.89 -0.79
N PHE A 98 12.57 -8.65 -0.49
CA PHE A 98 13.74 -8.01 -1.03
C PHE A 98 15.03 -8.72 -0.58
N GLU A 99 15.17 -9.00 0.72
CA GLU A 99 16.27 -9.79 1.27
C GLU A 99 16.31 -11.19 0.65
N LYS A 100 15.16 -11.84 0.47
CA LYS A 100 15.07 -13.16 -0.16
C LYS A 100 15.45 -13.13 -1.65
N LYS A 101 15.19 -12.04 -2.36
CA LYS A 101 15.56 -11.87 -3.78
C LYS A 101 17.05 -11.58 -3.94
N GLU A 102 17.62 -10.73 -3.08
CA GLU A 102 19.07 -10.45 -3.04
C GLU A 102 19.88 -11.70 -2.71
N LEU A 103 19.35 -12.60 -1.88
CA LEU A 103 20.04 -13.84 -1.49
C LEU A 103 20.07 -14.91 -2.59
N VAL A 104 19.32 -14.73 -3.69
CA VAL A 104 19.18 -15.69 -4.80
C VAL A 104 19.82 -15.19 -6.11
N SER A 105 20.26 -13.92 -6.16
CA SER A 105 21.05 -13.34 -7.28
C SER A 105 22.55 -13.44 -7.00
#